data_AF-A0A1M3IKA8-F1
#
_entry.id   AF-A0A1M3IKA8-F1
#
_cell.length_a   1.000
_cell.length_b   1.000
_cell.length_c   1.000
_cell.angle_alpha   90.00
_cell.angle_beta   90.00
_cell.angle_gamma   90.00
#
_symmetry.space_group_name_H-M   'P 1'
#
loop_
_entity.id
_entity.type
_entity.pdbx_description
1 polymer ?
#
loop_
_entity_poly.entity_id
_entity_poly.type
_entity_poly.pdbx_seq_one_letter_code
_entity_poly.pdbx_strand_id
1 'polypeptide(L)'
;MKWQYYIKYKMKAALGLTGIILIILVGNFFLSAKISSLDQSISSICDDRLKPSVCIFEITDNIYRKRLLLKEKGNDAQTATLINSHNRNIAALVQSYEQTVLTKEEKLRWAEFRKHLDLYNNLEKKYLDGDTEYNPNSIALEAGLNAVLNDLNSLSKIQVGAGDELRQSSQIIISRSQMFSTLEMALLVVLGLLTLTILSVSDRAIFNVGQKQSLN
;
A
#
# COMPACT_ATOMS: atom_id res chain seq x y z
N MET A 1 49.43 40.42 -19.93
CA MET A 1 48.23 39.93 -20.65
C MET A 1 47.87 38.44 -20.39
N LYS A 2 48.32 37.80 -19.29
CA LYS A 2 47.96 36.39 -18.98
C LYS A 2 46.75 36.21 -18.06
N TRP A 3 46.30 37.27 -17.38
CA TRP A 3 45.22 37.25 -16.37
C TRP A 3 43.82 36.98 -16.94
N GLN A 4 43.49 37.57 -18.09
CA GLN A 4 42.19 37.37 -18.75
C GLN A 4 41.96 35.92 -19.23
N TYR A 5 43.03 35.19 -19.55
CA TYR A 5 42.92 33.79 -19.93
C TYR A 5 42.58 32.91 -18.72
N TYR A 6 43.26 33.08 -17.58
CA TYR A 6 42.98 32.32 -16.36
C TYR A 6 41.55 32.55 -15.84
N ILE A 7 41.04 33.78 -15.93
CA ILE A 7 39.64 34.09 -15.57
C ILE A 7 38.65 33.39 -16.51
N LYS A 8 38.91 33.40 -17.82
CA LYS A 8 38.06 32.69 -18.80
C LYS A 8 38.05 31.18 -18.56
N TYR A 9 39.17 30.57 -18.18
CA TYR A 9 39.23 29.14 -17.86
C TYR A 9 38.53 28.79 -16.54
N LYS A 10 38.72 29.59 -15.48
CA LYS A 10 38.00 29.44 -14.20
C LYS A 10 36.48 29.55 -14.39
N MET A 11 36.03 30.53 -15.18
CA MET A 11 34.61 30.76 -15.42
C MET A 11 33.98 29.67 -16.30
N LYS A 12 34.69 29.16 -17.31
CA LYS A 12 34.24 27.99 -18.09
C LYS A 12 34.12 26.72 -17.25
N ALA A 13 35.06 26.48 -16.33
CA ALA A 13 35.02 25.32 -15.43
C ALA A 13 33.85 25.41 -14.43
N ALA A 14 33.64 26.57 -13.81
CA ALA A 14 32.52 26.79 -12.90
C ALA A 14 31.15 26.66 -13.61
N LEU A 15 31.04 27.16 -14.84
CA LEU A 15 29.83 27.06 -15.64
C LEU A 15 29.51 25.60 -16.02
N GLY A 16 30.53 24.80 -16.36
CA GLY A 16 30.38 23.37 -16.61
C GLY A 16 29.88 22.60 -15.40
N LEU A 17 30.49 22.82 -14.22
CA LEU A 17 30.06 22.19 -12.97
C LEU A 17 28.62 22.58 -12.58
N THR A 18 28.28 23.86 -12.74
CA THR A 18 26.91 24.36 -12.48
C THR A 18 25.89 23.71 -13.41
N GLY A 19 26.24 23.50 -14.68
CA GLY A 19 25.40 22.77 -15.64
C GLY A 19 25.14 21.33 -15.22
N ILE A 20 26.17 20.62 -14.73
CA ILE A 20 26.03 19.24 -14.22
C ILE A 20 25.10 19.21 -13.00
N ILE A 21 25.27 20.14 -12.06
CA ILE A 21 24.39 20.29 -10.88
C ILE A 21 22.93 20.50 -11.31
N LEU A 22 22.67 21.38 -12.29
CA LEU A 22 21.32 21.63 -12.78
C LEU A 22 20.69 20.41 -13.44
N ILE A 23 21.46 19.65 -14.24
CA ILE A 23 20.96 18.42 -14.88
C ILE A 23 20.57 17.38 -13.81
N ILE A 24 21.40 17.22 -12.78
CA ILE A 24 21.13 16.32 -11.66
C ILE A 24 19.87 16.76 -10.91
N LEU A 25 19.75 18.04 -10.55
CA LEU A 25 18.58 18.60 -9.86
C LEU A 25 17.27 18.42 -10.64
N VAL A 26 17.30 18.65 -11.95
CA VAL A 26 16.13 18.45 -12.82
C VAL A 26 15.77 16.97 -12.89
N GLY A 27 16.76 16.08 -13.00
CA GLY A 27 16.55 14.62 -12.95
C GLY A 27 15.90 14.16 -11.65
N ASN A 28 16.37 14.65 -10.52
CA ASN A 28 15.80 14.36 -9.20
C ASN A 28 14.37 14.90 -9.05
N PHE A 29 14.10 16.08 -9.60
CA PHE A 29 12.76 16.66 -9.60
C PHE A 29 11.77 15.80 -10.41
N PHE A 30 12.17 15.34 -11.60
CA PHE A 30 11.35 14.42 -12.39
C PHE A 30 11.19 13.04 -11.73
N LEU A 31 12.20 12.55 -11.01
CA LEU A 31 12.13 11.31 -10.24
C LEU A 31 11.16 11.45 -9.05
N SER A 32 11.25 12.56 -8.32
CA SER A 32 10.35 12.92 -7.22
C SER A 32 8.91 13.12 -7.70
N ALA A 33 8.71 13.72 -8.90
CA ALA A 33 7.40 13.85 -9.52
C ALA A 33 6.80 12.51 -9.99
N LYS A 34 7.65 11.55 -10.40
CA LYS A 34 7.19 10.17 -10.64
C LYS A 34 6.78 9.48 -9.34
N ILE A 35 7.49 9.75 -8.23
CA ILE A 35 7.13 9.25 -6.90
C ILE A 35 5.81 9.87 -6.40
N SER A 36 5.51 11.14 -6.67
CA SER A 36 4.20 11.70 -6.33
C SER A 36 3.06 11.16 -7.22
N SER A 37 3.36 10.72 -8.45
CA SER A 37 2.39 9.98 -9.28
C SER A 37 2.15 8.52 -8.83
N LEU A 38 3.00 7.97 -7.94
CA LEU A 38 2.71 6.70 -7.24
C LEU A 38 1.58 6.86 -6.21
N ASP A 39 1.38 8.05 -5.66
CA ASP A 39 0.40 8.32 -4.60
C ASP A 39 -1.05 8.05 -5.06
N GLN A 40 -1.33 8.32 -6.34
CA GLN A 40 -2.62 8.05 -6.96
C GLN A 40 -2.88 6.54 -7.20
N SER A 41 -1.81 5.78 -7.48
CA SER A 41 -1.89 4.32 -7.64
C SER A 41 -2.02 3.61 -6.28
N ILE A 42 -1.36 4.13 -5.24
CA ILE A 42 -1.45 3.60 -3.87
C ILE A 42 -2.82 3.86 -3.27
N SER A 43 -3.42 5.04 -3.49
CA SER A 43 -4.80 5.33 -3.05
C SER A 43 -5.82 4.38 -3.69
N SER A 44 -5.74 4.14 -5.00
CA SER A 44 -6.68 3.24 -5.67
C SER A 44 -6.53 1.77 -5.25
N ILE A 45 -5.31 1.33 -4.92
CA ILE A 45 -5.03 -0.05 -4.46
C ILE A 45 -5.40 -0.23 -2.98
N CYS A 46 -5.21 0.80 -2.15
CA CYS A 46 -5.65 0.79 -0.75
C CYS A 46 -7.18 0.68 -0.67
N ASP A 47 -7.94 1.40 -1.50
CA ASP A 47 -9.41 1.23 -1.57
C ASP A 47 -9.80 -0.17 -2.07
N ASP A 48 -9.07 -0.72 -3.03
CA ASP A 48 -9.34 -2.02 -3.66
C ASP A 48 -8.97 -3.23 -2.78
N ARG A 49 -8.14 -3.05 -1.73
CA ARG A 49 -7.78 -4.11 -0.76
C ARG A 49 -8.35 -3.91 0.63
N LEU A 50 -8.60 -2.67 1.04
CA LEU A 50 -9.25 -2.36 2.31
C LEU A 50 -10.74 -2.72 2.27
N LYS A 51 -11.44 -2.33 1.20
CA LYS A 51 -12.89 -2.56 1.09
C LYS A 51 -13.29 -4.05 1.08
N PRO A 52 -12.64 -4.95 0.31
CA PRO A 52 -12.94 -6.38 0.38
C PRO A 52 -12.64 -6.99 1.75
N SER A 53 -11.54 -6.57 2.39
CA SER A 53 -11.14 -7.07 3.71
C SER A 53 -12.14 -6.70 4.80
N VAL A 54 -12.64 -5.46 4.78
CA VAL A 54 -13.71 -5.00 5.68
C VAL A 54 -15.00 -5.78 5.42
N CYS A 55 -15.38 -6.01 4.16
CA CYS A 55 -16.57 -6.82 3.82
C CYS A 55 -16.47 -8.25 4.37
N ILE A 56 -15.32 -8.93 4.19
CA ILE A 56 -15.10 -10.29 4.72
C ILE A 56 -15.23 -10.30 6.25
N PHE A 57 -14.65 -9.31 6.93
CA PHE A 57 -14.75 -9.18 8.38
C PHE A 57 -16.20 -8.96 8.84
N GLU A 58 -16.92 -8.02 8.25
CA GLU A 58 -18.30 -7.73 8.63
C GLU A 58 -19.26 -8.89 8.33
N ILE A 59 -19.05 -9.62 7.22
CA ILE A 59 -19.79 -10.85 6.93
C ILE A 59 -19.54 -11.89 8.04
N THR A 60 -18.28 -12.07 8.44
CA THR A 60 -17.88 -13.00 9.51
C THR A 60 -18.55 -12.65 10.84
N ASP A 61 -18.54 -11.37 11.23
CA ASP A 61 -19.20 -10.88 12.45
C ASP A 61 -20.72 -11.13 12.41
N ASN A 62 -21.40 -10.84 11.30
CA ASN A 62 -22.84 -11.11 11.16
C ASN A 62 -23.17 -12.61 11.28
N ILE A 63 -22.32 -13.49 10.73
CA ILE A 63 -22.50 -14.95 10.87
C ILE A 63 -22.35 -15.39 12.33
N TYR A 64 -21.33 -14.90 13.05
CA TYR A 64 -21.16 -15.22 14.47
C TYR A 64 -22.33 -14.70 15.33
N ARG A 65 -22.84 -13.50 15.04
CA ARG A 65 -24.01 -12.96 15.74
C ARG A 65 -25.27 -13.80 15.52
N LYS A 66 -25.54 -14.21 14.28
CA LYS A 66 -26.61 -15.17 13.98
C LYS A 66 -26.44 -16.46 14.78
N ARG A 67 -25.23 -17.02 14.80
CA ARG A 67 -24.90 -18.23 15.53
C ARG A 67 -25.19 -18.10 17.04
N LEU A 68 -24.82 -16.97 17.63
CA LEU A 68 -25.08 -16.68 19.05
C LEU A 68 -26.58 -16.55 19.33
N LEU A 69 -27.30 -15.78 18.50
CA LEU A 69 -28.75 -15.61 18.62
C LEU A 69 -29.50 -16.95 18.59
N LEU A 70 -29.12 -17.84 17.66
CA LEU A 70 -29.68 -19.19 17.57
C LEU A 70 -29.41 -20.02 18.85
N LYS A 71 -28.21 -19.93 19.42
CA LYS A 71 -27.85 -20.69 20.63
C LYS A 71 -28.53 -20.17 21.89
N GLU A 72 -28.65 -18.85 22.04
CA GLU A 72 -29.17 -18.22 23.26
C GLU A 72 -30.69 -18.15 23.29
N LYS A 73 -31.32 -17.91 22.14
CA LYS A 73 -32.75 -17.60 22.05
C LYS A 73 -33.56 -18.65 21.30
N GLY A 74 -32.91 -19.60 20.62
CA GLY A 74 -33.60 -20.68 19.89
C GLY A 74 -34.27 -20.19 18.61
N ASN A 75 -35.50 -20.63 18.36
CA ASN A 75 -36.23 -20.40 17.11
C ASN A 75 -37.52 -19.57 17.27
N ASP A 76 -37.57 -18.65 18.24
CA ASP A 76 -38.72 -17.77 18.39
C ASP A 76 -38.83 -16.70 17.26
N ALA A 77 -39.99 -16.07 17.16
CA ALA A 77 -40.28 -15.08 16.11
C ALA A 77 -39.38 -13.83 16.19
N GLN A 78 -38.92 -13.45 17.39
CA GLN A 78 -38.02 -12.32 17.58
C GLN A 78 -36.62 -12.65 17.05
N THR A 79 -36.14 -13.86 17.32
CA THR A 79 -34.87 -14.40 16.85
C THR A 79 -34.86 -14.53 15.33
N ALA A 80 -35.95 -15.04 14.74
CA ALA A 80 -36.11 -15.08 13.29
C ALA A 80 -36.03 -13.68 12.66
N THR A 81 -36.61 -12.66 13.31
CA THR A 81 -36.55 -11.26 12.84
C THR A 81 -35.12 -10.70 12.87
N LEU A 82 -34.39 -10.94 13.97
CA LEU A 82 -33.00 -10.49 14.12
C LEU A 82 -32.06 -11.20 13.12
N ILE A 83 -32.22 -12.50 12.94
CA ILE A 83 -31.46 -13.29 11.95
C ILE A 83 -31.71 -12.77 10.54
N ASN A 84 -32.97 -12.48 10.20
CA ASN A 84 -33.30 -11.89 8.91
C ASN A 84 -32.66 -10.51 8.70
N SER A 85 -32.50 -9.71 9.77
CA SER A 85 -31.75 -8.44 9.68
C SER A 85 -30.27 -8.69 9.35
N HIS A 86 -29.63 -9.66 10.02
CA HIS A 86 -28.25 -10.04 9.70
C HIS A 86 -28.10 -10.59 8.28
N ASN A 87 -29.07 -11.39 7.81
CA ASN A 87 -29.07 -11.90 6.44
C ASN A 87 -29.15 -10.79 5.38
N ARG A 88 -29.92 -9.72 5.64
CA ARG A 88 -29.95 -8.54 4.76
C ARG A 88 -28.62 -7.78 4.76
N ASN A 89 -27.99 -7.62 5.92
CA ASN A 89 -26.68 -6.98 6.02
C ASN A 89 -25.63 -7.78 5.25
N ILE A 90 -25.59 -9.11 5.43
CA ILE A 90 -24.70 -10.00 4.67
C ILE A 90 -24.96 -9.85 3.17
N ALA A 91 -26.21 -9.81 2.71
CA ALA A 91 -26.52 -9.63 1.29
C ALA A 91 -25.99 -8.30 0.72
N ALA A 92 -26.09 -7.21 1.48
CA ALA A 92 -25.54 -5.91 1.08
C ALA A 92 -24.00 -5.91 1.03
N LEU A 93 -23.35 -6.58 1.98
CA LEU A 93 -21.90 -6.74 2.00
C LEU A 93 -21.40 -7.62 0.87
N VAL A 94 -22.12 -8.69 0.56
CA VAL A 94 -21.88 -9.56 -0.60
C VAL A 94 -21.94 -8.76 -1.89
N GLN A 95 -22.96 -7.93 -2.08
CA GLN A 95 -23.06 -7.05 -3.25
C GLN A 95 -21.90 -6.05 -3.30
N SER A 96 -21.52 -5.49 -2.15
CA SER A 96 -20.41 -4.53 -2.05
C SER A 96 -19.06 -5.17 -2.39
N TYR A 97 -18.86 -6.44 -1.99
CA TYR A 97 -17.69 -7.23 -2.33
C TYR A 97 -17.64 -7.59 -3.82
N GLU A 98 -18.77 -7.93 -4.41
CA GLU A 98 -18.85 -8.28 -5.84
C GLU A 98 -18.59 -7.09 -6.79
N GLN A 99 -18.67 -5.86 -6.27
CA GLN A 99 -18.32 -4.64 -6.99
C GLN A 99 -16.81 -4.34 -6.97
N THR A 100 -16.00 -5.05 -6.18
CA THR A 100 -14.55 -4.84 -6.12
C THR A 100 -13.82 -5.63 -7.20
N VAL A 101 -12.55 -5.32 -7.44
CA VAL A 101 -11.77 -6.02 -8.46
C VAL A 101 -11.24 -7.34 -7.90
N LEU A 102 -11.94 -8.44 -8.20
CA LEU A 102 -11.54 -9.78 -7.78
C LEU A 102 -10.54 -10.42 -8.74
N THR A 103 -9.47 -10.99 -8.19
CA THR A 103 -8.52 -11.88 -8.86
C THR A 103 -9.20 -13.19 -9.29
N LYS A 104 -8.53 -13.97 -10.14
CA LYS A 104 -9.06 -15.28 -10.59
C LYS A 104 -9.25 -16.25 -9.42
N GLU A 105 -8.32 -16.27 -8.48
CA GLU A 105 -8.38 -17.13 -7.30
C GLU A 105 -9.52 -16.71 -6.36
N GLU A 106 -9.65 -15.41 -6.10
CA GLU A 106 -10.74 -14.86 -5.29
C GLU A 106 -12.11 -15.18 -5.88
N LYS A 107 -12.28 -15.07 -7.20
CA LYS A 107 -13.56 -15.42 -7.87
C LYS A 107 -13.95 -16.88 -7.65
N LEU A 108 -12.98 -17.80 -7.71
CA LEU A 108 -13.24 -19.22 -7.47
C LEU A 108 -13.67 -19.46 -6.02
N ARG A 109 -12.91 -18.92 -5.06
CA ARG A 109 -13.22 -19.05 -3.63
C ARG A 109 -14.52 -18.35 -3.23
N TRP A 110 -14.80 -17.20 -3.84
CA TRP A 110 -16.05 -16.46 -3.62
C TRP A 110 -17.26 -17.25 -4.11
N ALA A 111 -17.15 -17.95 -5.25
CA ALA A 111 -18.23 -18.80 -5.74
C ALA A 111 -18.49 -20.01 -4.82
N GLU A 112 -17.45 -20.58 -4.19
CA GLU A 112 -17.59 -21.62 -3.17
C GLU A 112 -18.29 -21.06 -1.92
N PHE A 113 -17.82 -19.91 -1.42
CA PHE A 113 -18.44 -19.19 -0.31
C PHE A 113 -19.93 -18.94 -0.53
N ARG A 114 -20.34 -18.44 -1.71
CA ARG A 114 -21.75 -18.18 -2.03
C ARG A 114 -22.61 -19.45 -1.89
N LYS A 115 -22.12 -20.58 -2.39
CA LYS A 115 -22.84 -21.86 -2.31
C LYS A 115 -22.98 -22.33 -0.86
N HIS A 116 -21.91 -22.27 -0.08
CA HIS A 116 -21.96 -22.65 1.33
C HIS A 116 -22.81 -21.70 2.17
N LEU A 117 -22.79 -20.40 1.87
CA LEU A 117 -23.63 -19.39 2.51
C LEU A 117 -25.12 -19.68 2.26
N ASP A 118 -25.50 -19.95 1.01
CA ASP A 118 -26.88 -20.27 0.65
C ASP A 118 -27.34 -21.57 1.33
N LEU A 119 -26.48 -22.60 1.36
CA LEU A 119 -26.77 -23.84 2.07
C LEU A 119 -26.96 -23.59 3.57
N TYR A 120 -26.04 -22.86 4.22
CA TYR A 120 -26.11 -22.54 5.63
C TYR A 120 -27.37 -21.74 5.98
N ASN A 121 -27.71 -20.72 5.19
CA ASN A 121 -28.92 -19.91 5.38
C ASN A 121 -30.20 -20.75 5.22
N ASN A 122 -30.21 -21.73 4.31
CA ASN A 122 -31.34 -22.64 4.16
C ASN A 122 -31.50 -23.58 5.37
N LEU A 123 -30.40 -24.11 5.92
CA LEU A 123 -30.43 -24.94 7.13
C LEU A 123 -30.90 -24.12 8.36
N GLU A 124 -30.39 -22.90 8.50
CA GLU A 124 -30.82 -21.95 9.53
C GLU A 124 -32.32 -21.67 9.41
N LYS A 125 -32.81 -21.40 8.20
CA LYS A 125 -34.22 -21.14 7.95
C LYS A 125 -35.11 -22.33 8.32
N LYS A 126 -34.72 -23.56 7.96
CA LYS A 126 -35.48 -24.77 8.35
C LYS A 126 -35.66 -24.86 9.86
N TYR A 127 -34.60 -24.58 10.62
CA TYR A 127 -34.68 -24.56 12.08
C TYR A 127 -35.62 -23.47 12.62
N LEU A 128 -35.57 -22.27 12.03
CA LEU A 128 -36.48 -21.17 12.36
C LEU A 128 -37.95 -21.48 12.00
N ASP A 129 -38.17 -22.25 10.93
CA ASP A 129 -39.50 -22.72 10.51
C ASP A 129 -40.01 -23.90 11.38
N GLY A 130 -39.23 -24.33 12.38
CA GLY A 130 -39.63 -25.32 13.39
C GLY A 130 -39.01 -26.71 13.24
N ASP A 131 -38.14 -26.91 12.25
CA ASP A 131 -37.45 -28.19 12.05
C ASP A 131 -36.29 -28.37 13.04
N THR A 132 -36.53 -29.16 14.09
CA THR A 132 -35.56 -29.37 15.18
C THR A 132 -34.38 -30.27 14.80
N GLU A 133 -34.40 -30.91 13.63
CA GLU A 133 -33.26 -31.68 13.09
C GLU A 133 -32.04 -30.76 12.88
N TYR A 134 -32.29 -29.52 12.47
CA TYR A 134 -31.27 -28.52 12.15
C TYR A 134 -31.00 -27.55 13.30
N ASN A 135 -31.23 -27.98 14.54
CA ASN A 135 -31.01 -27.14 15.71
C ASN A 135 -29.56 -26.62 15.82
N PRO A 136 -29.30 -25.62 16.69
CA PRO A 136 -28.00 -25.01 16.82
C PRO A 136 -26.88 -26.02 17.12
N ASN A 137 -27.15 -27.14 17.77
CA ASN A 137 -26.13 -28.13 18.10
C ASN A 137 -26.09 -29.30 17.09
N SER A 138 -26.84 -29.22 15.99
CA SER A 138 -26.85 -30.23 14.95
C SER A 138 -25.54 -30.26 14.16
N ILE A 139 -25.12 -31.46 13.78
CA ILE A 139 -23.91 -31.68 12.96
C ILE A 139 -24.04 -30.98 11.61
N ALA A 140 -25.22 -31.01 11.00
CA ALA A 140 -25.47 -30.42 9.69
C ALA A 140 -25.30 -28.88 9.72
N LEU A 141 -25.88 -28.20 10.71
CA LEU A 141 -25.78 -26.76 10.83
C LEU A 141 -24.36 -26.31 11.21
N GLU A 142 -23.69 -27.06 12.09
CA GLU A 142 -22.30 -26.78 12.48
C GLU A 142 -21.34 -27.00 11.29
N ALA A 143 -21.54 -28.05 10.49
CA ALA A 143 -20.76 -28.29 9.29
C ALA A 143 -20.97 -27.17 8.25
N GLY A 144 -22.21 -26.72 8.05
CA GLY A 144 -22.52 -25.59 7.19
C GLY A 144 -21.84 -24.29 7.65
N LEU A 145 -21.90 -24.00 8.95
CA LEU A 145 -21.22 -22.84 9.54
C LEU A 145 -19.70 -22.91 9.31
N ASN A 146 -19.09 -24.06 9.61
CA ASN A 146 -17.66 -24.24 9.45
C ASN A 146 -17.20 -24.12 8.00
N ALA A 147 -18.00 -24.60 7.05
CA ALA A 147 -17.71 -24.44 5.62
C ALA A 147 -17.64 -22.95 5.24
N VAL A 148 -18.65 -22.16 5.63
CA VAL A 148 -18.69 -20.72 5.35
C VAL A 148 -17.53 -19.98 6.00
N LEU A 149 -17.22 -20.27 7.27
CA LEU A 149 -16.10 -19.64 7.99
C LEU A 149 -14.75 -20.01 7.38
N ASN A 150 -14.58 -21.25 6.91
CA ASN A 150 -13.36 -21.69 6.24
C ASN A 150 -13.16 -20.99 4.89
N ASP A 151 -14.24 -20.76 4.14
CA ASP A 151 -14.15 -20.01 2.88
C ASP A 151 -13.76 -18.55 3.15
N LEU A 152 -14.38 -17.89 4.14
CA LEU A 152 -14.04 -16.53 4.55
C LEU A 152 -12.61 -16.40 5.06
N ASN A 153 -12.13 -17.38 5.83
CA ASN A 153 -10.74 -17.45 6.27
C ASN A 153 -9.78 -17.62 5.08
N SER A 154 -10.15 -18.44 4.09
CA SER A 154 -9.35 -18.64 2.88
C SER A 154 -9.29 -17.36 2.04
N LEU A 155 -10.42 -16.68 1.86
CA LEU A 155 -10.50 -15.37 1.19
C LEU A 155 -9.66 -14.32 1.93
N SER A 156 -9.71 -14.29 3.26
CA SER A 156 -8.89 -13.39 4.09
C SER A 156 -7.39 -13.64 3.89
N LYS A 157 -6.95 -14.91 3.84
CA LYS A 157 -5.55 -15.26 3.56
C LYS A 157 -5.09 -14.79 2.18
N ILE A 158 -5.93 -14.89 1.16
CA ILE A 158 -5.63 -14.38 -0.19
C ILE A 158 -5.44 -12.86 -0.16
N GLN A 159 -6.29 -12.13 0.57
CA GLN A 159 -6.16 -10.68 0.74
C GLN A 159 -4.87 -10.28 1.48
N VAL A 160 -4.49 -11.02 2.54
CA VAL A 160 -3.24 -10.76 3.29
C VAL A 160 -2.01 -11.06 2.45
N GLY A 161 -2.00 -12.16 1.69
CA GLY A 161 -0.91 -12.51 0.78
C GLY A 161 -0.67 -11.44 -0.29
N ALA A 162 -1.75 -10.93 -0.90
CA ALA A 162 -1.67 -9.81 -1.83
C ALA A 162 -1.16 -8.51 -1.16
N GLY A 163 -1.53 -8.27 0.10
CA GLY A 163 -1.08 -7.12 0.89
C GLY A 163 0.42 -7.17 1.25
N ASP A 164 0.96 -8.34 1.58
CA ASP A 164 2.38 -8.52 1.90
C ASP A 164 3.29 -8.43 0.65
N GLU A 165 2.84 -8.95 -0.50
CA GLU A 165 3.55 -8.76 -1.79
C GLU A 165 3.59 -7.27 -2.20
N LEU A 166 2.49 -6.54 -1.97
CA LEU A 166 2.43 -5.10 -2.21
C LEU A 166 3.33 -4.31 -1.24
N ARG A 167 3.41 -4.74 0.02
CA ARG A 167 4.27 -4.13 1.05
C ARG A 167 5.75 -4.37 0.76
N GLN A 168 6.13 -5.58 0.35
CA GLN A 168 7.53 -5.88 -0.04
C GLN A 168 7.95 -5.09 -1.29
N SER A 169 7.11 -5.05 -2.33
CA SER A 169 7.40 -4.27 -3.54
C SER A 169 7.50 -2.76 -3.25
N SER A 170 6.63 -2.22 -2.40
CA SER A 170 6.69 -0.82 -1.94
C SER A 170 7.95 -0.53 -1.12
N GLN A 171 8.33 -1.42 -0.19
CA GLN A 171 9.57 -1.25 0.59
C GLN A 171 10.83 -1.32 -0.29
N ILE A 172 10.85 -2.17 -1.33
CA ILE A 172 11.97 -2.25 -2.27
C ILE A 172 12.08 -0.98 -3.12
N ILE A 173 10.97 -0.39 -3.55
CA ILE A 173 10.97 0.85 -4.34
C ILE A 173 11.38 2.05 -3.47
N ILE A 174 10.82 2.16 -2.26
CA ILE A 174 11.10 3.25 -1.32
C ILE A 174 12.56 3.19 -0.80
N SER A 175 13.04 2.00 -0.40
CA SER A 175 14.41 1.85 0.11
C SER A 175 15.48 2.11 -0.96
N ARG A 176 15.25 1.67 -2.20
CA ARG A 176 16.13 2.01 -3.34
C ARG A 176 16.13 3.52 -3.61
N SER A 177 14.95 4.16 -3.63
CA SER A 177 14.85 5.61 -3.83
C SER A 177 15.62 6.40 -2.76
N GLN A 178 15.50 6.00 -1.49
CA GLN A 178 16.12 6.72 -0.37
C GLN A 178 17.65 6.59 -0.34
N MET A 179 18.19 5.40 -0.65
CA MET A 179 19.65 5.19 -0.74
C MET A 179 20.28 5.97 -1.90
N PHE A 180 19.68 5.92 -3.09
CA PHE A 180 20.19 6.66 -4.26
C PHE A 180 20.07 8.18 -4.06
N SER A 181 18.96 8.67 -3.49
CA SER A 181 18.76 10.11 -3.22
C SER A 181 19.75 10.67 -2.20
N THR A 182 20.08 9.91 -1.15
CA THR A 182 21.08 10.32 -0.15
C THR A 182 22.48 10.44 -0.76
N LEU A 183 22.86 9.48 -1.61
CA LEU A 183 24.14 9.52 -2.34
C LEU A 183 24.19 10.68 -3.35
N GLU A 184 23.09 10.95 -4.04
CA GLU A 184 22.97 12.06 -4.99
C GLU A 184 23.11 13.42 -4.30
N MET A 185 22.44 13.61 -3.15
CA MET A 185 22.58 14.82 -2.33
C MET A 185 24.02 15.02 -1.84
N ALA A 186 24.69 13.95 -1.39
CA ALA A 186 26.10 14.02 -1.00
C ALA A 186 27.01 14.46 -2.17
N LEU A 187 26.76 13.94 -3.37
CA LEU A 187 27.50 14.32 -4.59
C LEU A 187 27.28 15.79 -4.95
N LEU A 188 26.05 16.30 -4.86
CA LEU A 188 25.72 17.70 -5.11
C LEU A 188 26.43 18.64 -4.14
N VAL A 189 26.53 18.29 -2.85
CA VAL A 189 27.28 19.07 -1.86
C VAL A 189 28.76 19.15 -2.24
N VAL A 190 29.37 18.03 -2.62
CA VAL A 190 30.78 17.99 -3.05
C VAL A 190 31.00 18.86 -4.30
N LEU A 191 30.15 18.74 -5.32
CA LEU A 191 30.24 19.54 -6.54
C LEU A 191 30.01 21.05 -6.27
N GLY A 192 29.10 21.39 -5.36
CA GLY A 192 28.86 22.75 -4.92
C GLY A 192 30.07 23.37 -4.23
N LEU A 193 30.71 22.62 -3.32
CA LEU A 193 31.96 23.05 -2.66
C LEU A 193 33.13 23.22 -3.63
N LEU A 194 33.26 22.31 -4.61
CA LEU A 194 34.26 22.45 -5.68
C LEU A 194 34.03 23.71 -6.51
N THR A 195 32.77 24.00 -6.84
CA THR A 195 32.42 25.21 -7.59
C THR A 195 32.72 26.47 -6.78
N LEU A 196 32.37 26.49 -5.48
CA LEU A 196 32.63 27.62 -4.59
C LEU A 196 34.13 27.85 -4.35
N THR A 197 34.92 26.78 -4.20
CA THR A 197 36.39 26.89 -4.03
C THR A 197 37.05 27.44 -5.28
N ILE A 198 36.68 26.97 -6.49
CA ILE A 198 37.19 27.49 -7.76
C ILE A 198 36.86 28.99 -7.93
N LEU A 199 35.68 29.42 -7.49
CA LEU A 199 35.25 30.82 -7.54
C LEU A 199 35.89 31.69 -6.44
N SER A 200 36.10 31.14 -5.24
CA SER A 200 36.63 31.87 -4.07
C SER A 200 38.16 32.01 -4.09
N VAL A 201 38.88 31.23 -4.90
CA VAL A 201 40.31 31.47 -5.17
C VAL A 201 40.45 32.76 -5.99
N SER A 202 40.41 33.87 -5.27
CA SER A 202 40.75 35.22 -5.74
C SER A 202 42.26 35.32 -5.93
N ASP A 203 42.68 35.98 -7.00
CA ASP A 203 44.05 35.98 -7.54
C ASP A 203 45.14 36.56 -6.59
N ARG A 204 44.79 36.92 -5.35
CA ARG A 204 45.73 37.47 -4.35
C ARG A 204 46.68 36.44 -3.73
N ALA A 205 46.39 35.14 -3.80
CA ALA A 205 47.27 34.12 -3.24
C ALA A 205 48.53 33.85 -4.08
N ILE A 206 48.56 34.24 -5.35
CA ILE A 206 49.71 33.97 -6.25
C ILE A 206 50.72 35.13 -6.27
N PHE A 207 50.30 36.36 -5.94
CA PHE A 207 51.17 37.54 -6.02
C PHE A 207 52.11 37.75 -4.82
N ASN A 208 51.93 37.05 -3.70
CA ASN A 208 52.74 37.31 -2.49
C ASN A 208 54.00 36.41 -2.36
N VAL A 209 54.21 35.47 -3.27
CA VAL A 209 55.41 34.61 -3.26
C VAL A 209 56.58 35.23 -4.05
N GLY A 210 56.32 36.25 -4.89
CA GLY A 210 57.33 36.83 -5.78
C GLY A 210 58.08 38.07 -5.27
N GLN A 211 57.73 38.66 -4.12
CA GLN A 211 58.25 39.98 -3.71
C GLN A 211 59.18 39.97 -2.48
N LYS A 212 59.65 38.80 -2.02
CA LYS A 212 60.64 38.69 -0.93
C LYS A 212 62.07 38.35 -1.36
N GLN A 213 62.41 38.42 -2.66
CA GLN A 213 63.74 38.09 -3.16
C GLN A 213 64.52 39.24 -3.83
N SER A 214 64.03 40.47 -3.78
CA SER A 214 64.83 41.63 -4.20
C SER A 214 64.58 42.80 -3.26
N LEU A 215 65.46 42.95 -2.26
CA LEU A 215 65.89 44.21 -1.64
C LEU A 215 66.91 43.82 -0.56
N ASN A 216 68.13 43.61 -1.03
CA ASN A 216 69.33 44.06 -0.34
C ASN A 216 69.55 45.51 -0.78
#